data_AF-K9P348-F1
#
_entry.id   AF-K9P348-F1
#
_cell.length_a   1.000
_cell.length_b   1.000
_cell.length_c   1.000
_cell.angle_alpha   90.00
_cell.angle_beta   90.00
_cell.angle_gamma   90.00
#
_symmetry.space_group_name_H-M   'P 1'
#
loop_
_entity.id
_entity.type
_entity.pdbx_description
1 polymer ?
#
loop_
_entity_poly.entity_id
_entity_poly.type
_entity_poly.pdbx_seq_one_letter_code
_entity_poly.pdbx_strand_id
1 'polypeptide(L)'
;MTSATLKPRQRKAVLMTAEGMQLRQIAQELNIGYTTLLSWGRNPAYVSAVNEALQQLESEATKELQQGYGDAVKKARELLTSQSESIALGAAKLILNTMNHIVERRESAARWAEMAEQVETMEKRLALIEFMPSAHDVDPTQGSIEASCTPKRA
;
A
#
# COMPACT_ATOMS: atom_id res chain seq x y z
N MET A 1 -18.59 -0.42 1.10
CA MET A 1 -19.99 -0.90 1.12
C MET A 1 -20.18 -1.98 0.06
N THR A 2 -19.75 -3.22 0.33
CA THR A 2 -19.75 -4.35 -0.63
C THR A 2 -20.22 -5.67 -0.01
N SER A 3 -20.71 -5.66 1.24
CA SER A 3 -21.09 -6.87 1.97
C SER A 3 -22.48 -7.43 1.62
N ALA A 4 -23.24 -6.74 0.74
CA ALA A 4 -24.67 -7.01 0.52
C ALA A 4 -24.97 -8.25 -0.34
N THR A 5 -24.01 -8.77 -1.11
CA THR A 5 -24.26 -9.84 -2.10
C THR A 5 -23.94 -11.25 -1.59
N LEU A 6 -23.38 -11.40 -0.38
CA LEU A 6 -22.95 -12.70 0.14
C LEU A 6 -24.02 -13.36 1.01
N LYS A 7 -24.30 -14.64 0.71
CA LYS A 7 -25.20 -15.47 1.51
C LYS A 7 -24.65 -15.64 2.93
N PRO A 8 -25.50 -15.83 3.95
CA PRO A 8 -25.05 -15.98 5.35
C PRO A 8 -23.98 -17.07 5.54
N ARG A 9 -24.10 -18.20 4.83
CA ARG A 9 -23.10 -19.28 4.86
C ARG A 9 -21.76 -18.89 4.24
N GLN A 10 -21.77 -18.06 3.20
CA GLN A 10 -20.55 -17.54 2.58
C GLN A 10 -19.85 -16.55 3.51
N ARG A 11 -20.60 -15.68 4.20
CA ARG A 11 -20.03 -14.77 5.21
C ARG A 11 -19.35 -15.52 6.35
N LYS A 12 -19.96 -16.60 6.84
CA LYS A 12 -19.35 -17.45 7.88
C LYS A 12 -18.09 -18.16 7.36
N ALA A 13 -18.12 -18.66 6.12
CA ALA A 13 -16.94 -19.23 5.48
C ALA A 13 -15.81 -18.21 5.30
N VAL A 14 -16.13 -16.96 4.93
CA VAL A 14 -15.17 -15.85 4.81
C VAL A 14 -14.44 -15.62 6.12
N LEU A 15 -15.16 -15.51 7.24
CA LEU A 15 -14.57 -15.31 8.57
C LEU A 15 -13.64 -16.47 8.96
N MET A 16 -14.11 -17.72 8.82
CA MET A 16 -13.28 -18.90 9.13
C MET A 16 -12.04 -19.00 8.23
N THR A 17 -12.15 -18.56 6.98
CA THR A 17 -11.00 -18.48 6.06
C THR A 17 -10.01 -17.42 6.52
N ALA A 18 -10.50 -16.25 6.95
CA ALA A 18 -9.67 -15.16 7.45
C ALA A 18 -8.98 -15.51 8.78
N GLU A 19 -9.61 -16.34 9.61
CA GLU A 19 -9.03 -16.90 10.84
C GLU A 19 -7.97 -18.00 10.58
N GLY A 20 -7.73 -18.36 9.33
CA GLY A 20 -6.70 -19.33 8.93
C GLY A 20 -7.13 -20.80 8.95
N MET A 21 -8.43 -21.08 9.06
CA MET A 21 -8.94 -22.45 9.05
C MET A 21 -8.80 -23.11 7.67
N GLN A 22 -8.49 -24.41 7.63
CA GLN A 22 -8.32 -25.11 6.36
C GLN A 22 -9.67 -25.31 5.66
N LEU A 23 -9.69 -25.19 4.32
CA LEU A 23 -10.90 -25.36 3.49
C LEU A 23 -11.69 -26.66 3.76
N ARG A 24 -11.00 -27.76 4.10
CA ARG A 24 -11.66 -29.03 4.47
C ARG A 24 -12.40 -28.95 5.81
N GLN A 25 -11.82 -28.26 6.79
CA GLN A 25 -12.43 -28.06 8.11
C GLN A 25 -13.63 -27.12 7.99
N ILE A 26 -13.51 -26.03 7.23
CA ILE A 26 -14.62 -25.10 6.95
C ILE A 26 -15.79 -25.83 6.28
N ALA A 27 -15.51 -26.73 5.33
CA ALA A 27 -16.55 -27.52 4.66
C ALA A 27 -17.30 -28.45 5.63
N GLN A 28 -16.59 -29.06 6.59
CA GLN A 28 -17.19 -29.89 7.65
C GLN A 28 -18.02 -29.04 8.62
N GLU A 29 -17.46 -27.93 9.10
CA GLU A 29 -18.07 -27.00 10.06
C GLU A 29 -19.38 -26.37 9.51
N LEU A 30 -19.41 -26.09 8.21
CA LEU A 30 -20.57 -25.50 7.54
C LEU A 30 -21.50 -26.53 6.89
N ASN A 31 -21.17 -27.82 6.99
CA ASN A 31 -21.88 -28.94 6.36
C ASN A 31 -22.15 -28.68 4.87
N ILE A 32 -21.10 -28.32 4.13
CA ILE A 32 -21.13 -28.04 2.68
C ILE A 32 -20.10 -28.90 1.94
N GLY A 33 -20.34 -29.14 0.66
CA GLY A 33 -19.38 -29.83 -0.19
C GLY A 33 -18.10 -29.01 -0.38
N TYR A 34 -16.95 -29.68 -0.33
CA TYR A 34 -15.63 -29.05 -0.58
C TYR A 34 -15.58 -28.34 -1.95
N THR A 35 -16.23 -28.92 -2.96
CA THR A 35 -16.37 -28.34 -4.30
C THR A 35 -17.18 -27.04 -4.32
N THR A 36 -18.13 -26.88 -3.40
CA THR A 36 -18.90 -25.64 -3.23
C THR A 36 -18.05 -24.52 -2.65
N LEU A 37 -17.16 -24.83 -1.72
CA LEU A 37 -16.22 -23.85 -1.16
C LEU A 37 -15.19 -23.41 -2.22
N LEU A 38 -14.68 -24.35 -3.02
CA LEU A 38 -13.81 -24.07 -4.16
C LEU A 38 -14.48 -23.19 -5.23
N SER A 39 -15.78 -23.41 -5.50
CA SER A 39 -16.50 -22.58 -6.47
C SER A 39 -16.71 -21.15 -5.97
N TRP A 40 -16.85 -20.95 -4.65
CA TRP A 40 -16.86 -19.62 -4.05
C TRP A 40 -15.52 -18.91 -4.15
N GLY A 41 -14.41 -19.63 -4.00
CA GLY A 41 -13.06 -19.08 -4.20
C GLY A 41 -12.78 -18.55 -5.60
N ARG A 42 -13.59 -18.92 -6.60
CA ARG A 42 -13.53 -18.36 -7.97
C ARG A 42 -14.39 -17.12 -8.16
N ASN A 43 -15.27 -16.81 -7.20
CA ASN A 43 -16.12 -15.64 -7.27
C ASN A 43 -15.36 -14.41 -6.73
N PRO A 44 -15.15 -13.36 -7.54
CA PRO A 44 -14.42 -12.17 -7.11
C PRO A 44 -15.05 -11.49 -5.89
N ALA A 45 -16.38 -11.55 -5.73
CA ALA A 45 -17.05 -10.98 -4.56
C ALA A 45 -16.72 -11.72 -3.25
N TYR A 46 -16.52 -13.04 -3.32
CA TYR A 46 -16.10 -13.83 -2.16
C TYR A 46 -14.64 -13.55 -1.81
N VAL A 47 -13.76 -13.54 -2.81
CA VAL A 47 -12.33 -13.23 -2.63
C VAL A 47 -12.14 -11.83 -2.05
N SER A 48 -12.86 -10.83 -2.58
CA SER A 48 -12.84 -9.47 -2.03
C SER A 48 -13.25 -9.45 -0.55
N ALA A 49 -14.29 -10.19 -0.17
CA ALA A 49 -14.73 -10.23 1.22
C ALA A 49 -13.75 -10.95 2.15
N VAL A 50 -13.06 -12.01 1.68
CA VAL A 50 -11.96 -12.64 2.44
C VAL A 50 -10.82 -11.65 2.64
N ASN A 51 -10.41 -10.94 1.59
CA ASN A 51 -9.34 -9.96 1.68
C ASN A 51 -9.72 -8.78 2.60
N GLU A 52 -10.96 -8.29 2.52
CA GLU A 52 -11.48 -7.26 3.43
C GLU A 52 -11.46 -7.75 4.89
N ALA A 53 -11.86 -9.00 5.16
CA ALA A 53 -11.84 -9.58 6.50
C ALA A 53 -10.41 -9.75 7.03
N LEU A 54 -9.47 -10.20 6.19
CA LEU A 54 -8.04 -10.28 6.54
C LEU A 54 -7.47 -8.90 6.86
N GLN A 55 -7.75 -7.90 6.03
CA GLN A 55 -7.30 -6.52 6.27
C GLN A 55 -7.88 -5.95 7.57
N GLN A 56 -9.12 -6.29 7.92
CA GLN A 56 -9.71 -5.88 9.19
C GLN A 56 -8.99 -6.51 10.38
N LEU A 57 -8.76 -7.83 10.35
CA LEU A 57 -8.01 -8.53 11.39
C LEU A 57 -6.59 -7.98 11.54
N GLU A 58 -5.89 -7.75 10.43
CA GLU A 58 -4.57 -7.12 10.43
C GLU A 58 -4.60 -5.70 11.00
N SER A 59 -5.62 -4.91 10.65
CA SER A 59 -5.79 -3.55 11.18
C SER A 59 -6.03 -3.57 12.69
N GLU A 60 -6.85 -4.50 13.17
CA GLU A 60 -7.14 -4.67 14.60
C GLU A 60 -5.90 -5.12 15.37
N ALA A 61 -5.19 -6.14 14.89
CA ALA A 61 -3.93 -6.58 15.47
C ALA A 61 -2.88 -5.47 15.48
N THR A 62 -2.81 -4.67 14.42
CA THR A 62 -1.91 -3.52 14.34
C THR A 62 -2.27 -2.46 15.37
N LYS A 63 -3.56 -2.18 15.57
CA LYS A 63 -4.01 -1.23 16.61
C LYS A 63 -3.68 -1.73 18.01
N GLU A 64 -3.90 -3.02 18.28
CA GLU A 64 -3.55 -3.62 19.57
C GLU A 64 -2.04 -3.54 19.84
N LEU A 65 -1.22 -3.83 18.83
CA LEU A 65 0.24 -3.65 18.92
C LEU A 65 0.63 -2.18 19.16
N GLN A 66 -0.03 -1.23 18.51
CA GLN A 66 0.21 0.20 18.73
C GLN A 66 -0.16 0.64 20.15
N GLN A 67 -1.26 0.10 20.70
CA GLN A 67 -1.65 0.34 22.09
C GLN A 67 -0.63 -0.27 23.06
N GLY A 68 -0.26 -1.54 22.84
CA GLY A 68 0.76 -2.23 23.63
C GLY A 68 2.12 -1.55 23.59
N TYR A 69 2.48 -0.90 22.48
CA TYR A 69 3.68 -0.06 22.40
C TYR A 69 3.62 1.13 23.38
N GLY A 70 2.48 1.81 23.49
CA GLY A 70 2.28 2.90 24.46
C GLY A 70 2.44 2.43 25.90
N ASP A 71 1.86 1.29 26.24
CA ASP A 71 1.99 0.68 27.56
C ASP A 71 3.41 0.22 27.87
N ALA A 72 4.12 -0.33 26.88
CA ALA A 72 5.52 -0.72 27.01
C ALA A 72 6.43 0.49 27.28
N VAL A 73 6.21 1.61 26.59
CA VAL A 73 6.95 2.86 26.82
C VAL A 73 6.65 3.42 28.22
N LYS A 74 5.39 3.39 28.65
CA LYS A 74 5.01 3.79 30.01
C LYS A 74 5.72 2.94 31.05
N LYS A 75 5.75 1.61 30.85
CA LYS A 75 6.43 0.70 31.77
C LYS A 75 7.94 0.90 31.78
N ALA A 76 8.56 1.13 30.63
CA ALA A 76 9.98 1.47 30.55
C ALA A 76 10.29 2.76 31.33
N ARG A 77 9.41 3.78 31.26
CA ARG A 77 9.56 5.02 32.05
C ARG A 77 9.48 4.76 33.55
N GLU A 78 8.58 3.90 34.01
CA GLU A 78 8.50 3.51 35.42
C GLU A 78 9.77 2.78 35.89
N LEU A 79 10.39 1.98 35.02
CA LEU A 79 11.62 1.25 35.36
C LEU A 79 12.86 2.15 35.48
N LEU A 80 12.82 3.38 34.96
CA LEU A 80 13.92 4.35 35.12
C LEU A 80 14.14 4.75 36.58
N THR A 81 13.10 4.73 37.41
CA THR A 81 13.17 5.07 38.84
C THR A 81 13.39 3.84 39.73
N SER A 82 13.67 2.67 39.15
CA SER A 82 13.92 1.47 39.94
C SER A 82 15.20 1.60 40.76
N GLN A 83 15.24 0.98 41.93
CA GLN A 83 16.43 0.96 42.81
C GLN A 83 17.58 0.13 42.23
N SER A 84 17.29 -0.74 41.25
CA SER A 84 18.31 -1.51 40.56
C SER A 84 18.89 -0.70 39.41
N GLU A 85 20.15 -0.32 39.54
CA GLU A 85 20.88 0.44 38.51
C GLU A 85 20.90 -0.29 37.16
N SER A 86 21.02 -1.63 37.15
CA SER A 86 20.98 -2.43 35.93
C SER A 86 19.63 -2.35 35.22
N ILE A 87 18.52 -2.33 35.97
CA ILE A 87 17.17 -2.24 35.42
C ILE A 87 16.91 -0.82 34.88
N ALA A 88 17.32 0.21 35.63
CA ALA A 88 17.21 1.60 35.21
C ALA A 88 18.02 1.89 33.94
N LEU A 89 19.27 1.38 33.86
CA LEU A 89 20.10 1.50 32.67
C LEU A 89 19.53 0.73 31.47
N GLY A 90 18.98 -0.47 31.70
CA GLY A 90 18.30 -1.26 30.66
C GLY A 90 17.10 -0.52 30.06
N ALA A 91 16.27 0.07 30.92
CA ALA A 91 15.14 0.89 30.50
C ALA A 91 15.57 2.15 29.73
N ALA A 92 16.62 2.83 30.19
CA ALA A 92 17.17 4.00 29.50
C ALA A 92 17.69 3.65 28.10
N LYS A 93 18.44 2.55 27.96
CA LYS A 93 18.91 2.05 26.65
C LYS A 93 17.75 1.69 25.73
N LEU A 94 16.72 1.03 26.25
CA LEU A 94 15.54 0.67 25.48
C LEU A 94 14.84 1.91 24.92
N ILE A 95 14.61 2.93 25.76
CA ILE A 95 14.01 4.19 25.35
C ILE A 95 14.85 4.89 24.26
N LEU A 96 16.16 5.01 24.46
CA LEU A 96 17.06 5.63 23.48
C LEU A 96 17.07 4.88 22.14
N ASN A 97 17.16 3.55 22.16
CA ASN A 97 17.13 2.73 20.95
C ASN A 97 15.79 2.88 20.21
N THR A 98 14.66 2.89 20.93
CA THR A 98 13.36 3.12 20.30
C THR A 98 13.26 4.50 19.67
N MET A 99 13.82 5.53 20.31
CA MET A 99 13.84 6.88 19.76
C MET A 99 14.67 6.96 18.48
N ASN A 100 15.87 6.36 18.47
CA ASN A 100 16.72 6.30 17.27
C ASN A 100 15.99 5.65 16.10
N HIS A 101 15.32 4.51 16.32
CA HIS A 101 14.55 3.85 15.27
C HIS A 101 13.37 4.67 14.75
N ILE A 102 12.73 5.49 15.58
CA ILE A 102 11.66 6.40 15.13
C ILE A 102 12.24 7.49 14.23
N VAL A 103 13.38 8.08 14.61
CA VAL A 103 14.07 9.09 13.81
C VAL A 103 14.51 8.51 12.47
N GLU A 104 15.19 7.36 12.47
CA GLU A 104 15.63 6.65 11.27
C GLU A 104 14.47 6.34 10.31
N ARG A 105 13.32 5.89 10.84
CA ARG A 105 12.13 5.64 10.02
C ARG A 105 11.59 6.91 9.39
N ARG A 106 11.55 8.03 10.13
CA ARG A 106 11.09 9.32 9.59
C ARG A 106 12.01 9.82 8.49
N GLU A 107 13.32 9.77 8.72
CA GLU A 107 14.30 10.17 7.72
C GLU A 107 14.28 9.27 6.50
N SER A 108 14.11 7.96 6.69
CA SER A 108 13.95 7.01 5.59
C SER A 108 12.68 7.30 4.79
N ALA A 109 11.55 7.56 5.46
CA ALA A 109 10.29 7.90 4.81
C ALA A 109 10.38 9.20 4.00
N ALA A 110 11.06 10.22 4.53
CA ALA A 110 11.32 11.47 3.80
C ALA A 110 12.18 11.23 2.55
N ARG A 111 13.26 10.45 2.68
CA ARG A 111 14.10 10.05 1.53
C ARG A 111 13.34 9.25 0.48
N TRP A 112 12.45 8.35 0.91
CA TRP A 112 11.60 7.58 0.00
C TRP A 112 10.58 8.47 -0.72
N ALA A 113 9.98 9.45 -0.05
CA ALA A 113 9.06 10.39 -0.67
C ALA A 113 9.75 11.26 -1.73
N GLU A 114 10.95 11.77 -1.42
CA GLU A 114 11.77 12.51 -2.38
C GLU A 114 12.15 11.64 -3.59
N MET A 115 12.57 10.39 -3.35
CA MET A 115 12.90 9.45 -4.42
C MET A 115 11.68 9.15 -5.30
N ALA A 116 10.49 9.00 -4.72
CA ALA A 116 9.26 8.76 -5.47
C ALA A 116 8.90 9.93 -6.39
N GLU A 117 9.07 11.18 -5.94
CA GLU A 117 8.86 12.39 -6.76
C GLU A 117 9.86 12.48 -7.92
N GLN A 118 11.13 12.11 -7.66
CA GLN A 118 12.16 12.04 -8.70
C GLN A 118 11.81 10.99 -9.76
N VAL A 119 11.34 9.81 -9.35
CA VAL A 119 10.90 8.75 -10.28
C VAL A 119 9.72 9.22 -11.12
N GLU A 120 8.69 9.82 -10.52
CA GLU A 120 7.54 10.36 -11.26
C GLU A 120 7.97 11.43 -12.28
N THR A 121 8.92 12.28 -11.90
CA THR A 121 9.49 13.29 -12.80
C THR A 121 10.25 12.65 -13.97
N MET A 122 11.02 11.59 -13.70
CA MET A 122 11.72 10.84 -14.75
C MET A 122 10.74 10.15 -15.70
N GLU A 123 9.69 9.52 -15.18
CA GLU A 123 8.63 8.89 -15.99
C GLU A 123 7.95 9.91 -16.90
N LYS A 124 7.62 11.11 -16.39
CA LYS A 124 7.06 12.21 -17.20
C LYS A 124 8.02 12.65 -18.31
N ARG A 125 9.33 12.72 -18.04
CA ARG A 125 10.35 13.08 -19.04
C ARG A 125 10.50 12.01 -20.11
N LEU A 126 10.46 10.72 -19.73
CA LEU A 126 10.52 9.60 -20.68
C LEU A 126 9.30 9.58 -21.60
N ALA A 127 8.10 9.78 -21.05
CA ALA A 127 6.87 9.89 -21.84
C ALA A 127 6.92 11.04 -22.86
N LEU A 128 7.61 12.14 -22.52
CA LEU A 128 7.80 13.28 -23.44
C LEU A 128 8.76 12.94 -24.60
N ILE A 129 9.74 12.07 -24.36
CA ILE A 129 10.70 11.61 -25.37
C ILE A 129 10.05 10.59 -26.32
N GLU A 130 9.20 9.70 -25.79
CA GLU A 130 8.42 8.75 -26.61
C GLU A 130 7.40 9.44 -27.53
N PHE A 131 7.03 10.70 -27.25
CA PHE A 131 6.10 11.49 -28.05
C PHE A 131 6.77 12.49 -29.01
N MET A 132 8.11 12.49 -29.13
CA MET A 132 8.75 13.28 -30.20
C MET A 132 8.45 12.61 -31.55
N PRO A 133 7.70 13.26 -32.47
CA PRO A 133 7.62 12.77 -33.84
C PRO A 133 9.04 12.76 -34.38
N SER A 134 9.44 11.62 -34.95
CA SER A 134 10.70 11.48 -35.66
C SER A 134 10.87 12.70 -36.56
N ALA A 135 12.06 13.31 -36.55
CA ALA A 135 12.38 14.49 -37.38
C ALA A 135 12.22 14.26 -38.90
N HIS A 136 11.70 13.10 -39.30
CA HIS A 136 11.38 12.71 -40.65
C HIS A 136 9.95 13.08 -41.12
N ASP A 137 9.06 13.54 -40.22
CA ASP A 137 7.66 13.87 -40.56
C ASP A 137 7.37 15.38 -40.73
N VAL A 138 8.41 16.23 -40.77
CA VAL A 138 8.22 17.64 -41.18
C VAL A 138 8.29 17.72 -42.71
N ASP A 139 7.13 17.67 -43.36
CA ASP A 139 7.00 17.88 -44.80
C ASP A 139 7.45 19.31 -45.17
N PRO A 140 8.54 19.49 -45.93
CA PRO A 140 9.09 20.81 -46.24
C PRO A 140 8.29 21.58 -47.30
N THR A 141 7.13 21.08 -47.76
CA THR A 141 6.39 21.68 -48.87
C THR A 141 5.36 22.75 -48.48
N GLN A 142 5.07 22.98 -47.20
CA GLN A 142 4.20 24.10 -46.78
C GLN A 142 5.00 25.38 -46.53
N GLY A 143 5.64 25.88 -47.59
CA GLY A 143 6.43 27.11 -47.58
C GLY A 143 6.33 27.88 -48.90
N SER A 144 5.18 27.86 -49.59
CA SER A 144 4.92 28.77 -50.70
C SER A 144 4.66 30.18 -50.16
N ILE A 145 5.76 30.90 -49.88
CA ILE A 145 5.77 32.35 -49.75
C ILE A 145 5.43 32.91 -51.15
N GLU A 146 4.28 33.57 -51.26
CA GLU A 146 3.93 34.39 -52.42
C GLU A 146 5.00 35.46 -52.62
N ALA A 147 5.89 35.23 -53.59
CA ALA A 147 6.87 36.19 -54.04
C ALA A 147 6.15 37.31 -54.81
N SER A 148 6.14 38.48 -54.18
CA SER A 148 5.88 39.79 -54.79
C SER A 148 6.50 39.94 -56.17
N CYS A 149 5.68 40.17 -57.19
CA CYS A 149 6.13 40.58 -58.51
C CYS A 149 5.37 41.86 -58.94
N THR A 150 5.95 43.02 -58.60
CA THR A 150 5.63 44.29 -59.27
C THR A 150 6.15 44.27 -60.72
N PRO A 151 5.48 44.97 -61.64
CA PRO A 151 6.26 45.79 -62.57
C PRO A 151 5.74 47.23 -62.75
N LYS A 152 6.71 48.14 -62.60
CA LYS A 152 6.95 49.47 -63.21
C LYS A 152 5.91 50.13 -64.15
N ARG A 153 5.57 51.37 -63.76
CA ARG A 153 5.57 52.67 -64.49
C ARG A 153 4.97 52.79 -65.91
N ALA A 154 4.05 53.74 -66.05
CA ALA A 154 4.21 54.94 -66.90
C ALA A 154 3.60 56.14 -66.17
#